data_AF-A0A0C9ZRR5-F1
#
_entry.id   AF-A0A0C9ZRR5-F1
#
_cell.length_a   1.000
_cell.length_b   1.000
_cell.length_c   1.000
_cell.angle_alpha   90.00
_cell.angle_beta   90.00
_cell.angle_gamma   90.00
#
_symmetry.space_group_name_H-M   'P 1'
#
loop_
_entity.id
_entity.type
_entity.pdbx_description
1 polymer ?
#
loop_
_entity_poly.entity_id
_entity_poly.type
_entity_poly.pdbx_seq_one_letter_code
_entity_poly.pdbx_strand_id
1 'polypeptide(L)'
;MISFKHPNPFRPNSRPTSPNPPSRPEPAMVLERTSRPLTKLSFSGFKRSSSSISISSPPPTLLVQDGSYLQALSLKLSEAVSKAMVQPTVPVPVGELVGGRRPIPAGRGRALGLLIASELKACQNNPHLHKAILRSLHRPLSVLLSNLSALLLPLLSSPAFLSSPAPTVQAPNPNATQLHALAVASFAGELLETFDEMSLGLDNDARGDGLKAIREGLDSLIGRVVNPLIGGIKSELMPLLESLENPVAVTVPKTATKACLHPSIVSLQAIMPVYARALTRYTTALSSQTTLATFLISIIWKALVAVANRPQVKASPPTTPLGLSQLTPLAKRQHTTAGNTSPATPPPARFALKLPPSRPSSPPGISVTPSAAADMRALHDLMVLLPRPPAECDATRVAREAVDEALSDLTALATLLENIDNPLFKVGKSREAILEEIEQITADLPTLIALPVLLRSYSTTESLPIPSISSIINISEDEYRKSCLSGFGRAEQCSSIIGHSVLDFLRVQGGLQSLVARWLANRVDAVDH
;
A
#
# COMPACT_ATOMS: atom_id res chain seq x y z
N MET A 1 -36.12 19.96 19.37
CA MET A 1 -36.54 21.37 19.25
C MET A 1 -35.75 22.21 20.26
N ILE A 2 -34.48 22.51 19.95
CA ILE A 2 -33.64 23.54 20.62
C ILE A 2 -32.74 24.10 19.52
N SER A 3 -32.69 25.43 19.43
CA SER A 3 -32.29 26.24 18.28
C SER A 3 -30.81 26.63 18.30
N PHE A 4 -30.09 26.45 17.19
CA PHE A 4 -28.76 27.03 16.97
C PHE A 4 -28.89 28.40 16.31
N LYS A 5 -28.41 29.43 17.00
CA LYS A 5 -28.42 30.82 16.57
C LYS A 5 -27.01 31.22 16.14
N HIS A 6 -26.81 31.42 14.84
CA HIS A 6 -25.63 32.13 14.30
C HIS A 6 -25.65 33.60 14.74
N PRO A 7 -24.47 34.25 14.76
CA PRO A 7 -24.30 35.33 13.79
C PRO A 7 -22.88 35.41 13.20
N ASN A 8 -22.81 35.47 11.87
CA ASN A 8 -21.84 36.27 11.14
C ASN A 8 -22.58 37.56 10.77
N PRO A 9 -21.99 38.78 10.82
CA PRO A 9 -21.54 39.38 9.55
C PRO A 9 -20.53 40.58 9.60
N PHE A 10 -19.98 40.92 8.42
CA PHE A 10 -19.31 42.18 7.98
C PHE A 10 -17.88 42.45 8.50
N ARG A 11 -16.87 42.84 7.70
CA ARG A 11 -16.83 43.69 6.49
C ARG A 11 -15.68 43.35 5.51
N PRO A 12 -15.76 43.85 4.25
CA PRO A 12 -14.76 43.75 3.20
C PRO A 12 -13.75 44.92 3.25
N ASN A 13 -12.61 44.79 2.58
CA ASN A 13 -11.89 45.96 2.08
C ASN A 13 -11.25 45.70 0.72
N SER A 14 -11.57 46.58 -0.22
CA SER A 14 -11.21 46.54 -1.63
C SER A 14 -10.14 47.61 -1.92
N ARG A 15 -9.02 47.19 -2.53
CA ARG A 15 -8.11 47.93 -3.47
C ARG A 15 -7.46 49.26 -2.97
N PRO A 16 -6.48 49.91 -3.67
CA PRO A 16 -6.03 49.72 -5.06
C PRO A 16 -4.49 49.78 -5.34
N THR A 17 -4.15 49.55 -6.62
CA THR A 17 -3.08 50.14 -7.45
C THR A 17 -1.62 49.68 -7.39
N SER A 18 -1.17 49.28 -8.59
CA SER A 18 0.18 49.15 -9.16
C SER A 18 1.04 50.43 -9.05
N PRO A 19 2.38 50.32 -9.16
CA PRO A 19 3.02 50.60 -10.47
C PRO A 19 4.27 49.75 -10.81
N ASN A 20 4.49 49.52 -12.11
CA ASN A 20 5.78 49.25 -12.79
C ASN A 20 6.37 50.61 -13.27
N PRO A 21 7.58 50.71 -13.86
CA PRO A 21 8.87 50.03 -13.67
C PRO A 21 10.03 51.07 -13.44
N PRO A 22 11.32 50.68 -13.48
CA PRO A 22 12.12 51.24 -14.58
C PRO A 22 13.13 50.28 -15.24
N SER A 23 13.28 50.52 -16.54
CA SER A 23 14.28 50.06 -17.50
C SER A 23 15.69 50.62 -17.27
N ARG A 24 16.77 49.82 -17.41
CA ARG A 24 18.10 50.23 -17.92
C ARG A 24 19.12 49.05 -17.95
N PRO A 25 20.27 49.16 -18.67
CA PRO A 25 20.44 48.93 -20.10
C PRO A 25 21.42 47.76 -20.42
N GLU A 26 21.45 47.38 -21.70
CA GLU A 26 22.51 46.61 -22.35
C GLU A 26 23.92 47.21 -22.15
N PRO A 27 24.96 46.38 -22.35
CA PRO A 27 25.85 46.70 -23.47
C PRO A 27 26.10 45.50 -24.39
N ALA A 28 25.87 45.74 -25.68
CA ALA A 28 26.47 45.01 -26.79
C ALA A 28 27.90 45.54 -27.08
N MET A 29 28.61 44.79 -27.93
CA MET A 29 30.04 44.86 -28.30
C MET A 29 30.90 43.93 -27.41
N VAL A 30 31.58 42.91 -27.91
CA VAL A 30 32.57 42.96 -29.00
C VAL A 30 32.70 41.62 -29.72
N LEU A 31 32.97 41.76 -31.03
CA LEU A 31 33.27 40.81 -32.10
C LEU A 31 34.49 39.90 -31.83
N GLU A 32 34.43 38.69 -32.41
CA GLU A 32 35.53 37.90 -32.98
C GLU A 32 36.91 37.82 -32.28
N ARG A 33 37.25 36.60 -31.83
CA ARG A 33 38.56 35.97 -32.12
C ARG A 33 38.48 34.45 -32.06
N THR A 34 38.48 33.85 -33.24
CA THR A 34 38.96 32.50 -33.53
C THR A 34 40.33 32.21 -32.90
N SER A 35 40.49 31.05 -32.26
CA SER A 35 41.39 29.96 -32.71
C SER A 35 41.63 28.92 -31.60
N ARG A 36 41.40 27.64 -31.94
CA ARG A 36 41.90 26.45 -31.23
C ARG A 36 43.44 26.47 -31.18
N PRO A 37 44.11 25.81 -30.21
CA PRO A 37 44.41 24.37 -30.33
C PRO A 37 44.24 23.60 -28.99
N LEU A 38 43.70 22.38 -28.99
CA LEU A 38 44.44 21.10 -29.10
C LEU A 38 45.63 20.96 -28.14
N THR A 39 45.35 20.59 -26.89
CA THR A 39 46.25 19.67 -26.16
C THR A 39 45.45 18.77 -25.23
N LYS A 40 45.14 17.57 -25.72
CA LYS A 40 44.80 16.42 -24.88
C LYS A 40 46.06 16.05 -24.09
N LEU A 41 46.04 16.20 -22.77
CA LEU A 41 46.96 15.48 -21.89
C LEU A 41 46.14 14.52 -21.04
N SER A 42 45.94 13.33 -21.61
CA SER A 42 45.47 12.14 -20.92
C SER A 42 46.62 11.61 -20.07
N PHE A 43 46.61 11.84 -18.77
CA PHE A 43 47.47 11.10 -17.84
C PHE A 43 46.68 9.92 -17.26
N SER A 44 46.64 8.86 -18.07
CA SER A 44 46.41 7.50 -17.59
C SER A 44 47.76 6.91 -17.18
N GLY A 45 47.81 6.32 -15.98
CA GLY A 45 48.85 5.36 -15.62
C GLY A 45 49.98 5.90 -14.75
N PHE A 46 49.77 5.89 -13.43
CA PHE A 46 50.83 5.47 -12.52
C PHE A 46 50.24 4.51 -11.48
N LYS A 47 50.37 3.21 -11.78
CA LYS A 47 50.41 2.16 -10.77
C LYS A 47 51.64 2.43 -9.92
N ARG A 48 51.47 3.06 -8.76
CA ARG A 48 52.49 3.04 -7.70
C ARG A 48 52.31 1.73 -6.94
N SER A 49 53.12 0.76 -7.31
CA SER A 49 53.46 -0.39 -6.47
C SER A 49 54.15 0.15 -5.21
N SER A 50 53.40 0.32 -4.13
CA SER A 50 53.96 0.61 -2.81
C SER A 50 54.47 -0.71 -2.24
N SER A 51 55.79 -0.88 -2.31
CA SER A 51 56.55 -1.84 -1.52
C SER A 51 56.12 -1.79 -0.04
N SER A 52 55.72 -2.95 0.47
CA SER A 52 55.49 -3.23 1.88
C SER A 52 56.80 -3.07 2.66
N ILE A 53 57.02 -1.89 3.22
CA ILE A 53 57.92 -1.76 4.37
C ILE A 53 57.09 -2.14 5.59
N SER A 54 57.38 -3.30 6.17
CA SER A 54 56.89 -3.70 7.48
C SER A 54 57.44 -2.75 8.53
N ILE A 55 56.72 -1.67 8.80
CA ILE A 55 56.92 -0.89 10.02
C ILE A 55 56.44 -1.81 11.15
N SER A 56 57.36 -2.22 12.02
CA SER A 56 57.02 -3.01 13.19
C SER A 56 55.99 -2.23 14.00
N SER A 57 54.83 -2.84 14.26
CA SER A 57 53.86 -2.28 15.18
C SER A 57 54.55 -2.04 16.53
N PRO A 58 54.54 -0.81 17.08
CA PRO A 58 54.94 -0.65 18.47
C PRO A 58 54.00 -1.52 19.34
N PRO A 59 54.51 -2.08 20.45
CA PRO A 59 53.67 -2.82 21.39
C PRO A 59 52.48 -1.94 21.81
N PRO A 60 51.30 -2.50 22.12
CA PRO A 60 50.12 -1.72 22.46
C PRO A 60 50.42 -0.85 23.67
N THR A 61 50.65 0.44 23.41
CA THR A 61 50.79 1.46 24.44
C THR A 61 49.52 1.42 25.27
N LEU A 62 49.69 1.18 26.58
CA LEU A 62 48.62 1.23 27.56
C LEU A 62 47.84 2.53 27.36
N LEU A 63 46.55 2.38 27.06
CA LEU A 63 45.51 3.39 26.98
C LEU A 63 45.80 4.59 27.89
N VAL A 64 46.42 5.63 27.31
CA VAL A 64 46.57 6.92 27.97
C VAL A 64 45.17 7.51 28.05
N GLN A 65 44.60 7.45 29.25
CA GLN A 65 43.28 7.96 29.64
C GLN A 65 43.26 9.50 29.69
N ASP A 66 43.71 10.16 28.62
CA ASP A 66 43.73 11.61 28.58
C ASP A 66 42.43 12.16 27.98
N GLY A 67 41.94 13.27 28.55
CA GLY A 67 40.84 14.04 27.95
C GLY A 67 41.08 14.43 26.49
N SER A 68 42.33 14.35 26.01
CA SER A 68 42.72 14.48 24.61
C SER A 68 42.06 13.45 23.69
N TYR A 69 41.85 12.20 24.15
CA TYR A 69 41.18 11.15 23.35
C TYR A 69 39.72 11.51 23.10
N LEU A 70 38.98 11.90 24.13
CA LEU A 70 37.57 12.27 24.00
C LEU A 70 37.41 13.52 23.13
N GLN A 71 38.35 14.46 23.21
CA GLN A 71 38.36 15.63 22.34
C GLN A 71 38.61 15.22 20.88
N ALA A 72 39.61 14.38 20.61
CA ALA A 72 39.90 13.86 19.27
C ALA A 72 38.72 13.06 18.70
N LEU A 73 38.08 12.23 19.52
CA LEU A 73 36.89 11.46 19.14
C LEU A 73 35.70 12.39 18.82
N SER A 74 35.46 13.43 19.62
CA SER A 74 34.40 14.41 19.34
C SER A 74 34.61 15.15 18.02
N LEU A 75 35.87 15.47 17.68
CA LEU A 75 36.26 16.09 16.41
C LEU A 75 36.08 15.11 15.25
N LYS A 76 36.57 13.87 15.39
CA LYS A 76 36.40 12.79 14.41
C LYS A 76 34.92 12.53 14.11
N LEU A 77 34.07 12.51 15.14
CA LEU A 77 32.63 12.34 14.99
C LEU A 77 31.98 13.54 14.31
N SER A 78 32.36 14.77 14.69
CA SER A 78 31.84 15.98 14.04
C SER A 78 32.23 16.05 12.57
N GLU A 79 33.45 15.63 12.23
CA GLU A 79 33.93 15.49 10.85
C GLU A 79 33.18 14.39 10.10
N ALA A 80 32.96 13.23 10.72
CA ALA A 80 32.20 12.13 10.14
C ALA A 80 30.75 12.52 9.87
N VAL A 81 30.09 13.19 10.82
CA VAL A 81 28.74 13.77 10.68
C VAL A 81 28.70 14.76 9.51
N SER A 82 29.68 15.66 9.44
CA SER A 82 29.77 16.63 8.35
C SER A 82 29.94 15.92 7.00
N LYS A 83 30.88 14.98 6.89
CA LYS A 83 31.14 14.18 5.67
C LYS A 83 29.93 13.33 5.25
N ALA A 84 29.16 12.82 6.22
CA ALA A 84 27.97 12.03 5.94
C ALA A 84 26.86 12.88 5.26
N MET A 85 26.84 14.19 5.54
CA MET A 85 25.89 15.15 4.96
C MET A 85 26.40 15.83 3.69
N VAL A 86 27.70 15.73 3.37
CA VAL A 86 28.25 16.30 2.14
C VAL A 86 27.71 15.58 0.92
N GLN A 87 27.23 16.35 -0.05
CA GLN A 87 26.72 15.83 -1.32
C GLN A 87 27.86 15.40 -2.24
N PRO A 88 27.71 14.28 -2.99
CA PRO A 88 28.71 13.86 -3.97
C PRO A 88 28.81 14.89 -5.10
N THR A 89 30.02 15.10 -5.63
CA THR A 89 30.33 16.11 -6.67
C THR A 89 30.23 15.62 -8.13
N VAL A 90 29.86 14.36 -8.37
CA VAL A 90 29.88 13.68 -9.69
C VAL A 90 28.71 14.12 -10.60
N PRO A 91 28.82 14.49 -11.89
CA PRO A 91 27.67 14.94 -12.70
C PRO A 91 26.40 14.04 -12.60
N VAL A 92 25.22 14.65 -12.44
CA VAL A 92 23.93 13.97 -12.12
C VAL A 92 22.85 14.29 -13.15
N PRO A 93 21.94 13.34 -13.45
CA PRO A 93 20.78 13.59 -14.30
C PRO A 93 19.87 14.71 -13.77
N VAL A 94 19.39 15.57 -14.68
CA VAL A 94 18.65 16.81 -14.38
C VAL A 94 17.39 16.58 -13.53
N GLY A 95 16.82 15.38 -13.54
CA GLY A 95 15.58 15.04 -12.81
C GLY A 95 15.71 14.83 -11.30
N GLU A 96 16.92 14.81 -10.73
CA GLU A 96 17.14 14.48 -9.30
C GLU A 96 17.55 15.67 -8.44
N LEU A 97 17.70 16.85 -9.05
CA LEU A 97 18.16 18.05 -8.36
C LEU A 97 16.98 18.85 -7.79
N VAL A 98 16.97 19.07 -6.48
CA VAL A 98 16.00 19.94 -5.80
C VAL A 98 16.78 21.11 -5.23
N GLY A 99 16.53 22.33 -5.74
CA GLY A 99 17.28 23.52 -5.33
C GLY A 99 18.80 23.41 -5.58
N GLY A 100 19.20 22.73 -6.66
CA GLY A 100 20.61 22.48 -7.00
C GLY A 100 21.33 21.47 -6.08
N ARG A 101 20.60 20.90 -5.12
CA ARG A 101 21.11 19.90 -4.19
C ARG A 101 20.76 18.49 -4.66
N ARG A 102 21.51 17.52 -4.16
CA ARG A 102 21.32 16.08 -4.38
C ARG A 102 20.79 15.39 -3.13
N PRO A 103 20.08 14.26 -3.29
CA PRO A 103 19.70 13.44 -2.17
C PRO A 103 20.95 12.89 -1.46
N ILE A 104 20.81 12.62 -0.16
CA ILE A 104 21.86 11.96 0.63
C ILE A 104 22.06 10.55 0.06
N PRO A 105 23.29 10.13 -0.28
CA PRO A 105 23.52 8.77 -0.77
C PRO A 105 23.18 7.72 0.29
N ALA A 106 22.60 6.60 -0.16
CA ALA A 106 22.36 5.45 0.70
C ALA A 106 23.68 4.89 1.29
N GLY A 107 23.60 4.29 2.47
CA GLY A 107 24.71 3.72 3.22
C GLY A 107 25.52 4.71 4.05
N ARG A 108 25.24 6.02 3.94
CA ARG A 108 25.94 7.06 4.73
C ARG A 108 25.54 7.02 6.21
N GLY A 109 24.27 6.73 6.50
CA GLY A 109 23.80 6.58 7.88
C GLY A 109 24.44 5.37 8.52
N ARG A 110 24.49 4.26 7.78
CA ARG A 110 25.14 3.01 8.22
C ARG A 110 26.64 3.19 8.44
N ALA A 111 27.34 3.86 7.54
CA ALA A 111 28.77 4.12 7.70
C ALA A 111 29.08 4.95 8.96
N LEU A 112 28.25 5.96 9.27
CA LEU A 112 28.36 6.74 10.50
C LEU A 112 28.06 5.87 11.73
N GLY A 113 27.00 5.07 11.66
CA GLY A 113 26.63 4.12 12.72
C GLY A 113 27.75 3.12 13.02
N LEU A 114 28.37 2.53 11.99
CA LEU A 114 29.49 1.59 12.14
C LEU A 114 30.72 2.23 12.78
N LEU A 115 31.01 3.50 12.48
CA LEU A 115 32.06 4.25 13.15
C LEU A 115 31.74 4.37 14.64
N ILE A 116 30.54 4.81 14.99
CA ILE A 116 30.09 4.90 16.40
C ILE A 116 30.19 3.53 17.08
N ALA A 117 29.72 2.48 16.41
CA ALA A 117 29.76 1.12 16.94
C ALA A 117 31.19 0.61 17.18
N SER A 118 32.12 0.91 16.28
CA SER A 118 33.52 0.52 16.44
C SER A 118 34.17 1.18 17.66
N GLU A 119 33.87 2.45 17.91
CA GLU A 119 34.40 3.20 19.06
C GLU A 119 33.80 2.72 20.39
N LEU A 120 32.49 2.44 20.42
CA LEU A 120 31.81 1.91 21.61
C LEU A 120 32.30 0.49 21.94
N LYS A 121 32.42 -0.39 20.95
CA LYS A 121 32.96 -1.75 21.12
C LYS A 121 34.41 -1.74 21.59
N ALA A 122 35.25 -0.83 21.07
CA ALA A 122 36.63 -0.69 21.52
C ALA A 122 36.74 -0.33 23.01
N CYS A 123 35.72 0.30 23.58
CA CYS A 123 35.70 0.74 24.97
C CYS A 123 34.85 -0.15 25.90
N GLN A 124 34.37 -1.30 25.42
CA GLN A 124 33.45 -2.17 26.15
C GLN A 124 34.00 -2.64 27.51
N ASN A 125 35.33 -2.78 27.63
CA ASN A 125 35.99 -3.20 28.87
C ASN A 125 36.14 -2.08 29.91
N ASN A 126 35.78 -0.84 29.59
CA ASN A 126 35.87 0.30 30.50
C ASN A 126 34.53 1.05 30.58
N PRO A 127 33.70 0.80 31.63
CA PRO A 127 32.36 1.37 31.74
C PRO A 127 32.35 2.88 31.90
N HIS A 128 33.39 3.47 32.49
CA HIS A 128 33.51 4.93 32.64
C HIS A 128 33.80 5.61 31.31
N LEU A 129 34.72 5.04 30.52
CA LEU A 129 35.03 5.51 29.18
C LEU A 129 33.83 5.33 28.25
N HIS A 130 33.14 4.19 28.30
CA HIS A 130 31.93 3.95 27.54
C HIS A 130 30.86 5.03 27.82
N LYS A 131 30.59 5.33 29.09
CA LYS A 131 29.67 6.42 29.48
C LYS A 131 30.15 7.80 29.02
N ALA A 132 31.46 8.07 29.10
CA ALA A 132 32.03 9.33 28.63
C ALA A 132 31.86 9.50 27.11
N ILE A 133 32.04 8.42 26.33
CA ILE A 133 31.81 8.42 24.89
C ILE A 133 30.33 8.67 24.57
N LEU A 134 29.40 8.00 25.26
CA LEU A 134 27.96 8.25 25.09
C LEU A 134 27.59 9.72 25.32
N ARG A 135 28.10 10.35 26.38
CA ARG A 135 27.89 11.79 26.61
C ARG A 135 28.51 12.65 25.51
N SER A 136 29.69 12.28 25.02
CA SER A 136 30.36 13.00 23.93
C SER A 136 29.64 12.90 22.59
N LEU A 137 28.86 11.82 22.37
CA LEU A 137 28.03 11.61 21.17
C LEU A 137 26.81 12.53 21.12
N HIS A 138 26.30 12.96 22.27
CA HIS A 138 25.04 13.71 22.35
C HIS A 138 25.08 15.01 21.53
N ARG A 139 26.15 15.80 21.66
CA ARG A 139 26.32 17.07 20.93
C ARG A 139 26.38 16.89 19.41
N PRO A 140 27.30 16.08 18.83
CA PRO A 140 27.38 15.91 17.38
C PRO A 140 26.11 15.28 16.78
N LEU A 141 25.45 14.36 17.49
CA LEU A 141 24.19 13.77 17.02
C LEU A 141 23.01 14.74 17.11
N SER A 142 22.97 15.61 18.13
CA SER A 142 21.99 16.69 18.21
C SER A 142 22.13 17.66 17.04
N VAL A 143 23.36 18.00 16.68
CA VAL A 143 23.66 18.85 15.50
C VAL A 143 23.24 18.14 14.21
N LEU A 144 23.54 16.85 14.06
CA LEU A 144 23.09 16.04 12.93
C LEU A 144 21.56 16.07 12.80
N LEU A 145 20.83 15.80 13.89
CA LEU A 145 19.37 15.80 13.91
C LEU A 145 18.79 17.17 13.55
N SER A 146 19.38 18.25 14.06
CA SER A 146 19.00 19.63 13.72
C SER A 146 19.22 19.91 12.23
N ASN A 147 20.35 19.48 11.67
CA ASN A 147 20.66 19.64 10.25
C ASN A 147 19.71 18.84 9.35
N LEU A 148 19.43 17.58 9.68
CA LEU A 148 18.46 16.76 8.95
C LEU A 148 17.07 17.38 9.00
N SER A 149 16.65 17.89 10.15
CA SER A 149 15.38 18.59 10.31
C SER A 149 15.32 19.87 9.47
N ALA A 150 16.39 20.65 9.42
CA ALA A 150 16.49 21.85 8.61
C ALA A 150 16.48 21.56 7.11
N LEU A 151 17.04 20.43 6.67
CA LEU A 151 16.94 19.95 5.29
C LEU A 151 15.52 19.47 4.96
N LEU A 152 14.86 18.80 5.89
CA LEU A 152 13.56 18.17 5.66
C LEU A 152 12.41 19.17 5.64
N LEU A 153 12.43 20.19 6.52
CA LEU A 153 11.35 21.17 6.65
C LEU A 153 10.92 21.83 5.32
N PRO A 154 11.82 22.38 4.48
CA PRO A 154 11.44 22.97 3.19
C PRO A 154 10.94 21.94 2.17
N LEU A 155 11.34 20.67 2.30
CA LEU A 155 10.84 19.61 1.42
C LEU A 155 9.39 19.27 1.76
N LEU A 156 9.08 19.12 3.06
CA LEU A 156 7.73 18.80 3.53
C LEU A 156 6.74 19.95 3.32
N SER A 157 7.19 21.20 3.37
CA SER A 157 6.34 22.37 3.07
C SER A 157 6.16 22.63 1.58
N SER A 158 6.96 21.97 0.72
CA SER A 158 6.82 22.12 -0.72
C SER A 158 5.51 21.49 -1.21
N PRO A 159 4.72 22.20 -2.03
CA PRO A 159 3.51 21.61 -2.61
C PRO A 159 3.84 20.40 -3.47
N ALA A 160 5.05 20.31 -4.04
CA ALA A 160 5.49 19.13 -4.80
C ALA A 160 5.54 17.85 -3.96
N PHE A 161 5.78 17.94 -2.64
CA PHE A 161 5.75 16.77 -1.78
C PHE A 161 4.32 16.25 -1.58
N LEU A 162 3.36 17.18 -1.47
CA LEU A 162 1.95 16.91 -1.18
C LEU A 162 1.08 16.72 -2.43
N SER A 163 1.46 17.25 -3.59
CA SER A 163 0.72 17.12 -4.84
C SER A 163 0.99 15.76 -5.47
N SER A 164 -0.02 14.89 -5.52
CA SER A 164 0.09 13.48 -5.92
C SER A 164 1.00 12.68 -4.98
N PRO A 165 0.60 12.50 -3.70
CA PRO A 165 1.41 11.73 -2.74
C PRO A 165 1.49 10.25 -3.14
N ALA A 166 0.48 9.74 -3.86
CA ALA A 166 0.50 8.41 -4.43
C ALA A 166 1.14 8.42 -5.84
N PRO A 167 2.01 7.44 -6.15
CA PRO A 167 2.57 7.27 -7.48
C PRO A 167 1.52 6.70 -8.44
N THR A 168 1.53 7.17 -9.69
CA THR A 168 0.54 6.76 -10.70
C THR A 168 1.17 5.83 -11.73
N VAL A 169 0.35 5.18 -12.56
CA VAL A 169 0.86 4.35 -13.68
C VAL A 169 1.73 5.17 -14.65
N GLN A 170 1.38 6.44 -14.86
CA GLN A 170 2.13 7.35 -15.74
C GLN A 170 3.41 7.90 -15.06
N ALA A 171 3.37 8.08 -13.74
CA ALA A 171 4.50 8.54 -12.94
C ALA A 171 4.75 7.56 -11.77
N PRO A 172 5.34 6.38 -12.05
CA PRO A 172 5.49 5.31 -11.05
C PRO A 172 6.61 5.58 -10.03
N ASN A 173 7.43 6.59 -10.27
CA ASN A 173 8.54 6.97 -9.40
C ASN A 173 8.17 8.22 -8.59
N PRO A 174 8.65 8.32 -7.33
CA PRO A 174 8.49 9.54 -6.54
C PRO A 174 9.15 10.72 -7.25
N ASN A 175 8.59 11.91 -7.07
CA ASN A 175 9.20 13.12 -7.61
C ASN A 175 10.50 13.46 -6.87
N ALA A 176 11.28 14.40 -7.43
CA ALA A 176 12.59 14.77 -6.86
C ALA A 176 12.49 15.21 -5.39
N THR A 177 11.47 15.99 -5.01
CA THR A 177 11.25 16.43 -3.63
C THR A 177 11.00 15.26 -2.69
N GLN A 178 10.15 14.30 -3.10
CA GLN A 178 9.88 13.08 -2.35
C GLN A 178 11.12 12.19 -2.24
N LEU A 179 11.91 12.05 -3.32
CA LEU A 179 13.17 11.30 -3.30
C LEU A 179 14.18 11.89 -2.31
N HIS A 180 14.30 13.21 -2.23
CA HIS A 180 15.16 13.89 -1.26
C HIS A 180 14.70 13.67 0.17
N ALA A 181 13.39 13.76 0.42
CA ALA A 181 12.82 13.50 1.74
C ALA A 181 13.05 12.03 2.16
N LEU A 182 12.85 11.09 1.23
CA LEU A 182 13.13 9.67 1.44
C LEU A 182 14.61 9.39 1.69
N ALA A 183 15.53 10.12 1.06
CA ALA A 183 16.96 9.98 1.33
C ALA A 183 17.32 10.40 2.76
N VAL A 184 16.69 11.46 3.29
CA VAL A 184 16.82 11.85 4.70
C VAL A 184 16.26 10.78 5.63
N ALA A 185 15.08 10.22 5.31
CA ALA A 185 14.49 9.14 6.09
C ALA A 185 15.34 7.86 6.05
N SER A 186 15.89 7.48 4.89
CA SER A 186 16.78 6.33 4.73
C SER A 186 18.05 6.50 5.55
N PHE A 187 18.67 7.69 5.52
CA PHE A 187 19.83 8.00 6.35
C PHE A 187 19.52 7.83 7.85
N ALA A 188 18.38 8.35 8.31
CA ALA A 188 17.96 8.22 9.71
C ALA A 188 17.69 6.75 10.07
N GLY A 189 17.05 5.98 9.17
CA GLY A 189 16.75 4.57 9.35
C GLY A 189 18.01 3.71 9.45
N GLU A 190 18.97 3.89 8.54
CA GLU A 190 20.25 3.19 8.57
C GLU A 190 21.05 3.45 9.87
N LEU A 191 20.96 4.67 10.41
CA LEU A 191 21.61 5.02 11.67
C LEU A 191 20.87 4.39 12.87
N LEU A 192 19.53 4.37 12.82
CA LEU A 192 18.71 3.71 13.84
C LEU A 192 18.92 2.20 13.89
N GLU A 193 19.12 1.53 12.75
CA GLU A 193 19.51 0.12 12.72
C GLU A 193 20.75 -0.14 13.58
N THR A 194 21.75 0.73 13.47
CA THR A 194 22.97 0.59 14.29
C THR A 194 22.76 0.94 15.76
N PHE A 195 21.78 1.80 16.06
CA PHE A 195 21.38 2.08 17.45
C PHE A 195 20.70 0.85 18.05
N ASP A 196 19.78 0.23 17.32
CA ASP A 196 19.04 -0.94 17.78
C ASP A 196 19.97 -2.16 17.96
N GLU A 197 20.94 -2.38 17.06
CA GLU A 197 21.98 -3.42 17.21
C GLU A 197 22.82 -3.28 18.49
N MET A 198 22.99 -2.05 18.96
CA MET A 198 23.76 -1.73 20.16
C MET A 198 22.89 -1.38 21.37
N SER A 199 21.57 -1.53 21.26
CA SER A 199 20.58 -1.13 22.26
C SER A 199 20.70 0.34 22.72
N LEU A 200 21.18 1.24 21.84
CA LEU A 200 21.37 2.65 22.16
C LEU A 200 20.05 3.41 22.25
N GLY A 201 19.83 4.11 23.36
CA GLY A 201 18.64 4.94 23.56
C GLY A 201 17.37 4.17 23.88
N LEU A 202 17.46 2.87 24.16
CA LEU A 202 16.38 2.07 24.74
C LEU A 202 16.31 2.20 26.26
N ASP A 203 17.44 2.55 26.88
CA ASP A 203 17.52 2.69 28.33
C ASP A 203 16.72 3.91 28.82
N ASN A 204 15.86 3.68 29.82
CA ASN A 204 15.29 4.73 30.64
C ASN A 204 16.32 5.15 31.70
N ASP A 205 17.46 5.69 31.26
CA ASP A 205 18.43 6.26 32.19
C ASP A 205 17.81 7.49 32.85
N ALA A 206 17.46 7.36 34.14
CA ALA A 206 16.88 8.43 34.95
C ALA A 206 17.77 9.68 35.02
N ARG A 207 19.06 9.57 34.68
CA ARG A 207 20.01 10.69 34.67
C ARG A 207 19.97 11.53 33.39
N GLY A 208 19.22 11.11 32.37
CA GLY A 208 19.10 11.86 31.11
C GLY A 208 20.36 11.85 30.23
N ASP A 209 21.36 11.03 30.56
CA ASP A 209 22.60 10.87 29.79
C ASP A 209 22.42 9.98 28.54
N GLY A 210 21.21 9.46 28.31
CA GLY A 210 20.89 8.52 27.24
C GLY A 210 20.68 9.17 25.87
N LEU A 211 20.80 8.37 24.81
CA LEU A 211 20.55 8.79 23.42
C LEU A 211 19.07 8.69 23.00
N LYS A 212 18.15 8.55 23.97
CA LYS A 212 16.71 8.33 23.72
C LYS A 212 16.09 9.46 22.90
N ALA A 213 16.33 10.72 23.26
CA ALA A 213 15.79 11.87 22.53
C ALA A 213 16.31 11.95 21.08
N ILE A 214 17.56 11.52 20.84
CA ILE A 214 18.13 11.43 19.50
C ILE A 214 17.42 10.32 18.71
N ARG A 215 17.27 9.14 19.31
CA ARG A 215 16.58 7.99 18.71
C ARG A 215 15.15 8.36 18.30
N GLU A 216 14.37 8.92 19.22
CA GLU A 216 13.01 9.39 18.98
C GLU A 216 12.96 10.50 17.90
N GLY A 217 13.95 11.40 17.89
CA GLY A 217 14.06 12.43 16.86
C GLY A 217 14.32 11.87 15.46
N LEU A 218 15.18 10.85 15.34
CA LEU A 218 15.44 10.15 14.08
C LEU A 218 14.19 9.39 13.61
N ASP A 219 13.51 8.72 14.52
CA ASP A 219 12.27 8.00 14.19
C ASP A 219 11.15 8.96 13.74
N SER A 220 11.03 10.10 14.43
CA SER A 220 10.13 11.18 14.04
C SER A 220 10.41 11.74 12.63
N LEU A 221 11.68 11.82 12.21
CA LEU A 221 12.02 12.20 10.84
C LEU A 221 11.49 11.20 9.82
N ILE A 222 11.64 9.90 10.09
CA ILE A 222 11.13 8.82 9.23
C ILE A 222 9.61 8.92 9.13
N GLY A 223 8.92 8.99 10.28
CA GLY A 223 7.45 9.09 10.33
C GLY A 223 6.91 10.30 9.58
N ARG A 224 7.56 11.47 9.68
CA ARG A 224 7.15 12.69 8.96
C ARG A 224 7.24 12.57 7.43
N VAL A 225 8.11 11.71 6.92
CA VAL A 225 8.27 11.46 5.47
C VAL A 225 7.37 10.32 5.00
N VAL A 226 7.41 9.19 5.71
CA VAL A 226 6.79 7.94 5.26
C VAL A 226 5.28 7.98 5.44
N ASN A 227 4.77 8.53 6.55
CA ASN A 227 3.34 8.49 6.86
C ASN A 227 2.48 9.23 5.82
N PRO A 228 2.82 10.44 5.34
CA PRO A 228 2.06 11.10 4.27
C PRO A 228 2.07 10.33 2.95
N LEU A 229 3.19 9.68 2.60
CA LEU A 229 3.32 8.92 1.36
C LEU A 229 2.47 7.64 1.38
N ILE A 230 2.54 6.87 2.48
CA ILE A 230 1.67 5.70 2.70
C ILE A 230 0.21 6.14 2.81
N GLY A 231 -0.06 7.27 3.49
CA GLY A 231 -1.38 7.88 3.61
C GLY A 231 -1.99 8.23 2.26
N GLY A 232 -1.19 8.75 1.31
CA GLY A 232 -1.61 9.01 -0.06
C GLY A 232 -2.03 7.75 -0.81
N ILE A 233 -1.21 6.68 -0.73
CA ILE A 233 -1.56 5.38 -1.32
C ILE A 233 -2.85 4.85 -0.70
N LYS A 234 -2.99 4.94 0.63
CA LYS A 234 -4.22 4.55 1.34
C LYS A 234 -5.43 5.32 0.85
N SER A 235 -5.34 6.64 0.71
CA SER A 235 -6.48 7.47 0.29
C SER A 235 -6.97 7.14 -1.13
N GLU A 236 -6.09 6.65 -2.00
CA GLU A 236 -6.48 6.20 -3.34
C GLU A 236 -7.04 4.77 -3.35
N LEU A 237 -6.49 3.87 -2.52
CA LEU A 237 -6.97 2.48 -2.44
C LEU A 237 -8.33 2.34 -1.76
N MET A 238 -8.57 3.10 -0.68
CA MET A 238 -9.81 3.02 0.11
C MET A 238 -11.10 3.13 -0.73
N PRO A 239 -11.30 4.15 -1.60
CA PRO A 239 -12.52 4.26 -2.40
C PRO A 239 -12.67 3.13 -3.43
N LEU A 240 -11.56 2.61 -3.96
CA LEU A 240 -11.59 1.46 -4.87
C LEU A 240 -12.06 0.19 -4.14
N LEU A 241 -11.61 -0.02 -2.90
CA LEU A 241 -12.05 -1.14 -2.08
C LEU A 241 -13.51 -0.97 -1.63
N GLU A 242 -13.92 0.23 -1.25
CA GLU A 242 -15.32 0.55 -0.90
C GLU A 242 -16.29 0.28 -2.04
N SER A 243 -15.88 0.63 -3.27
CA SER A 243 -16.72 0.40 -4.43
C SER A 243 -16.99 -1.08 -4.74
N LEU A 244 -16.19 -2.02 -4.21
CA LEU A 244 -16.42 -3.46 -4.37
C LEU A 244 -17.71 -3.94 -3.69
N GLU A 245 -18.21 -3.19 -2.73
CA GLU A 245 -19.46 -3.47 -2.04
C GLU A 245 -20.67 -3.33 -2.97
N ASN A 246 -20.60 -2.46 -3.97
CA ASN A 246 -21.70 -2.19 -4.87
C ASN A 246 -21.55 -3.02 -6.15
N PRO A 247 -22.46 -3.96 -6.44
CA PRO A 247 -22.35 -4.77 -7.65
C PRO A 247 -22.56 -3.91 -8.90
N VAL A 248 -21.55 -3.86 -9.76
CA VAL A 248 -21.63 -3.16 -11.06
C VAL A 248 -21.82 -4.16 -12.19
N ALA A 249 -22.86 -3.95 -13.01
CA ALA A 249 -23.09 -4.72 -14.23
C ALA A 249 -22.12 -4.26 -15.33
N VAL A 250 -21.39 -5.19 -15.95
CA VAL A 250 -20.41 -4.90 -16.99
C VAL A 250 -20.91 -5.47 -18.32
N THR A 251 -20.84 -4.66 -19.38
CA THR A 251 -21.19 -5.11 -20.73
C THR A 251 -19.99 -5.77 -21.38
N VAL A 252 -20.12 -7.06 -21.71
CA VAL A 252 -19.04 -7.86 -22.29
C VAL A 252 -19.45 -8.34 -23.69
N PRO A 253 -18.53 -8.34 -24.68
CA PRO A 253 -18.81 -8.92 -25.99
C PRO A 253 -19.10 -10.42 -25.87
N LYS A 254 -20.08 -10.90 -26.66
CA LYS A 254 -20.63 -12.27 -26.61
C LYS A 254 -19.59 -13.40 -26.80
N THR A 255 -18.40 -13.08 -27.31
CA THR A 255 -17.31 -14.03 -27.57
C THR A 255 -16.26 -14.11 -26.45
N ALA A 256 -16.36 -13.30 -25.40
CA ALA A 256 -15.39 -13.33 -24.32
C ALA A 256 -15.66 -14.49 -23.35
N THR A 257 -14.75 -15.44 -23.30
CA THR A 257 -14.75 -16.57 -22.34
C THR A 257 -14.04 -16.25 -21.03
N LYS A 258 -13.46 -15.05 -20.88
CA LYS A 258 -12.77 -14.64 -19.65
C LYS A 258 -13.79 -14.20 -18.59
N ALA A 259 -13.55 -14.60 -17.35
CA ALA A 259 -14.32 -14.15 -16.19
C ALA A 259 -14.37 -12.61 -16.16
N CYS A 260 -15.58 -12.07 -16.02
CA CYS A 260 -15.78 -10.63 -15.87
C CYS A 260 -15.43 -10.23 -14.44
N LEU A 261 -14.51 -9.28 -14.28
CA LEU A 261 -14.10 -8.73 -12.99
C LEU A 261 -14.77 -7.39 -12.73
N HIS A 262 -14.86 -7.01 -11.46
CA HIS A 262 -15.30 -5.67 -11.06
C HIS A 262 -14.38 -4.58 -11.63
N PRO A 263 -14.89 -3.44 -12.11
CA PRO A 263 -14.06 -2.36 -12.64
C PRO A 263 -12.97 -1.89 -11.68
N SER A 264 -13.27 -1.87 -10.37
CA SER A 264 -12.29 -1.49 -9.33
C SER A 264 -11.17 -2.52 -9.18
N ILE A 265 -11.44 -3.82 -9.36
CA ILE A 265 -10.39 -4.84 -9.41
C ILE A 265 -9.49 -4.60 -10.62
N VAL A 266 -10.05 -4.26 -11.79
CA VAL A 266 -9.26 -3.93 -12.98
C VAL A 266 -8.38 -2.70 -12.76
N SER A 267 -8.91 -1.66 -12.12
CA SER A 267 -8.12 -0.49 -11.71
C SER A 267 -7.01 -0.86 -10.73
N LEU A 268 -7.32 -1.69 -9.72
CA LEU A 268 -6.34 -2.19 -8.75
C LEU A 268 -5.23 -2.99 -9.43
N GLN A 269 -5.55 -3.84 -10.41
CA GLN A 269 -4.55 -4.60 -11.19
C GLN A 269 -3.53 -3.69 -11.89
N ALA A 270 -3.95 -2.50 -12.34
CA ALA A 270 -3.05 -1.55 -12.99
C ALA A 270 -2.12 -0.82 -12.00
N ILE A 271 -2.62 -0.47 -10.81
CA ILE A 271 -1.88 0.37 -9.85
C ILE A 271 -1.09 -0.43 -8.81
N MET A 272 -1.52 -1.65 -8.45
CA MET A 272 -0.92 -2.42 -7.35
C MET A 272 0.58 -2.70 -7.52
N PRO A 273 1.10 -3.06 -8.71
CA PRO A 273 2.54 -3.26 -8.90
C PRO A 273 3.36 -1.98 -8.72
N VAL A 274 2.76 -0.80 -8.98
CA VAL A 274 3.39 0.50 -8.74
C VAL A 274 3.47 0.76 -7.24
N TYR A 275 2.37 0.52 -6.52
CA TYR A 275 2.32 0.67 -5.06
C TYR A 275 3.21 -0.32 -4.32
N ALA A 276 3.30 -1.57 -4.77
CA ALA A 276 4.22 -2.54 -4.21
C ALA A 276 5.67 -2.01 -4.26
N ARG A 277 6.13 -1.56 -5.43
CA ARG A 277 7.48 -0.99 -5.60
C ARG A 277 7.69 0.29 -4.77
N ALA A 278 6.69 1.15 -4.70
CA ALA A 278 6.76 2.39 -3.92
C ALA A 278 6.85 2.10 -2.42
N LEU A 279 5.99 1.22 -1.90
CA LEU A 279 5.99 0.81 -0.50
C LEU A 279 7.33 0.17 -0.13
N THR A 280 7.89 -0.73 -0.96
CA THR A 280 9.22 -1.30 -0.70
C THR A 280 10.30 -0.24 -0.51
N ARG A 281 10.21 0.88 -1.25
CA ARG A 281 11.14 2.01 -1.12
C ARG A 281 10.84 2.89 0.09
N TYR A 282 9.57 3.06 0.45
CA TYR A 282 9.15 3.90 1.58
C TYR A 282 9.42 3.21 2.93
N THR A 283 9.42 1.88 2.93
CA THR A 283 9.50 1.08 4.14
C THR A 283 10.80 0.30 4.25
N THR A 284 11.92 0.89 3.82
CA THR A 284 13.24 0.24 3.95
C THR A 284 13.72 0.22 5.40
N ALA A 285 13.40 1.27 6.17
CA ALA A 285 13.80 1.38 7.57
C ALA A 285 12.95 0.49 8.47
N LEU A 286 13.58 -0.19 9.44
CA LEU A 286 12.88 -1.09 10.37
C LEU A 286 11.75 -0.39 11.14
N SER A 287 11.94 0.87 11.53
CA SER A 287 10.92 1.61 12.30
C SER A 287 9.65 1.94 11.51
N SER A 288 9.72 1.91 10.17
CA SER A 288 8.56 2.14 9.31
C SER A 288 7.67 0.90 9.12
N GLN A 289 8.12 -0.28 9.56
CA GLN A 289 7.41 -1.56 9.35
C GLN A 289 6.09 -1.63 10.11
N THR A 290 5.99 -0.99 11.28
CA THR A 290 4.73 -0.88 12.03
C THR A 290 3.67 -0.09 11.25
N THR A 291 4.08 1.01 10.60
CA THR A 291 3.19 1.78 9.72
C THR A 291 2.75 0.95 8.52
N LEU A 292 3.67 0.19 7.91
CA LEU A 292 3.34 -0.72 6.81
C LEU A 292 2.30 -1.76 7.24
N ALA A 293 2.53 -2.45 8.36
CA ALA A 293 1.61 -3.46 8.86
C ALA A 293 0.22 -2.88 9.13
N THR A 294 0.15 -1.73 9.81
CA THR A 294 -1.12 -1.04 10.10
C THR A 294 -1.85 -0.62 8.82
N PHE A 295 -1.10 -0.17 7.81
CA PHE A 295 -1.64 0.13 6.49
C PHE A 295 -2.24 -1.11 5.82
N LEU A 296 -1.51 -2.23 5.76
CA LEU A 296 -1.93 -3.48 5.14
C LEU A 296 -3.19 -4.05 5.83
N ILE A 297 -3.15 -4.16 7.16
CA ILE A 297 -4.28 -4.63 7.97
C ILE A 297 -5.52 -3.76 7.69
N SER A 298 -5.36 -2.44 7.62
CA SER A 298 -6.47 -1.53 7.35
C SER A 298 -7.09 -1.72 5.95
N ILE A 299 -6.30 -1.93 4.90
CA ILE A 299 -6.84 -2.13 3.54
C ILE A 299 -7.46 -3.53 3.39
N ILE A 300 -6.87 -4.55 4.02
CA ILE A 300 -7.40 -5.92 4.03
C ILE A 300 -8.74 -5.96 4.77
N TRP A 301 -8.81 -5.36 5.96
CA TRP A 301 -10.05 -5.25 6.70
C TRP A 301 -11.16 -4.57 5.87
N LYS A 302 -10.81 -3.48 5.20
CA LYS A 302 -11.77 -2.76 4.37
C LYS A 302 -12.27 -3.58 3.18
N ALA A 303 -11.38 -4.35 2.56
CA ALA A 303 -11.70 -5.31 1.51
C ALA A 303 -12.68 -6.40 2.01
N LEU A 304 -12.37 -7.02 3.15
CA LEU A 304 -13.22 -8.04 3.78
C LEU A 304 -14.63 -7.50 4.01
N VAL A 305 -14.74 -6.33 4.65
CA VAL A 305 -16.03 -5.70 4.94
C VAL A 305 -16.81 -5.40 3.66
N ALA A 306 -16.16 -4.81 2.65
CA ALA A 306 -16.83 -4.45 1.39
C ALA A 306 -17.37 -5.68 0.65
N VAL A 307 -16.58 -6.73 0.50
CA VAL A 307 -17.01 -7.94 -0.21
C VAL A 307 -18.03 -8.74 0.61
N ALA A 308 -17.85 -8.85 1.93
CA ALA A 308 -18.77 -9.55 2.80
C ALA A 308 -20.14 -8.86 2.93
N ASN A 309 -20.24 -7.56 2.66
CA ASN A 309 -21.52 -6.84 2.64
C ASN A 309 -22.12 -6.65 1.24
N ARG A 310 -21.44 -7.13 0.19
CA ARG A 310 -21.91 -7.02 -1.20
C ARG A 310 -23.25 -7.74 -1.41
N PRO A 311 -24.31 -7.03 -1.86
CA PRO A 311 -25.58 -7.65 -2.21
C PRO A 311 -25.44 -8.71 -3.32
N GLN A 312 -26.11 -9.85 -3.17
CA GLN A 312 -26.18 -10.85 -4.23
C GLN A 312 -27.17 -10.39 -5.32
N VAL A 313 -26.67 -10.23 -6.54
CA VAL A 313 -27.52 -9.97 -7.71
C VAL A 313 -27.96 -11.30 -8.28
N LYS A 314 -29.25 -11.64 -8.12
CA LYS A 314 -29.82 -12.83 -8.77
C LYS A 314 -29.67 -12.68 -10.28
N ALA A 315 -29.01 -13.64 -10.92
CA ALA A 315 -29.00 -13.73 -12.37
C ALA A 315 -30.46 -13.88 -12.84
N SER A 316 -30.99 -12.87 -13.51
CA SER A 316 -32.29 -12.99 -14.16
C SER A 316 -32.24 -14.19 -15.09
N PRO A 317 -33.23 -15.11 -15.06
CA PRO A 317 -33.24 -16.25 -15.96
C PRO A 317 -33.08 -15.74 -17.40
N PRO A 318 -32.25 -16.38 -18.24
CA PRO A 318 -32.06 -15.95 -19.61
C PRO A 318 -33.44 -15.87 -20.25
N THR A 319 -33.83 -14.68 -20.69
CA THR A 319 -35.11 -14.46 -21.36
C THR A 319 -35.17 -15.47 -22.50
N THR A 320 -36.12 -16.39 -22.39
CA THR A 320 -36.35 -17.46 -23.35
C THR A 320 -36.39 -16.86 -24.77
N PRO A 321 -35.75 -17.49 -25.77
CA PRO A 321 -35.92 -17.04 -27.14
C PRO A 321 -37.38 -17.28 -27.54
N LEU A 322 -38.17 -16.20 -27.57
CA LEU A 322 -39.42 -16.11 -28.30
C LEU A 322 -39.10 -16.31 -29.78
N GLY A 323 -39.27 -17.55 -30.24
CA GLY A 323 -38.94 -17.95 -31.60
C GLY A 323 -39.21 -19.42 -31.87
N LEU A 324 -40.42 -19.88 -31.55
CA LEU A 324 -41.01 -21.08 -32.15
C LEU A 324 -41.04 -20.90 -33.67
N SER A 325 -40.02 -21.39 -34.39
CA SER A 325 -40.18 -21.80 -35.79
C SER A 325 -40.32 -23.32 -35.82
N GLN A 326 -41.58 -23.68 -36.00
CA GLN A 326 -42.13 -24.94 -36.45
C GLN A 326 -41.37 -25.57 -37.65
N LEU A 327 -41.39 -26.93 -37.68
CA LEU A 327 -41.30 -27.83 -38.86
C LEU A 327 -39.88 -28.02 -39.44
N THR A 328 -39.29 -29.20 -39.65
CA THR A 328 -39.75 -30.58 -39.94
C THR A 328 -38.54 -31.54 -39.84
N PRO A 329 -38.72 -32.87 -39.65
CA PRO A 329 -37.67 -33.86 -39.86
C PRO A 329 -37.88 -34.57 -41.21
N LEU A 330 -36.96 -34.46 -42.18
CA LEU A 330 -36.97 -35.37 -43.33
C LEU A 330 -35.60 -35.56 -44.02
N ALA A 331 -35.21 -36.84 -44.03
CA ALA A 331 -34.46 -37.58 -45.05
C ALA A 331 -33.00 -37.22 -45.45
N LYS A 332 -32.14 -38.20 -45.17
CA LYS A 332 -31.14 -38.77 -46.10
C LYS A 332 -31.30 -38.36 -47.58
N ARG A 333 -30.23 -37.83 -48.19
CA ARG A 333 -29.71 -38.43 -49.44
C ARG A 333 -28.26 -38.03 -49.77
N GLN A 334 -27.50 -39.09 -49.94
CA GLN A 334 -26.18 -39.25 -50.54
C GLN A 334 -26.31 -39.13 -52.08
N HIS A 335 -25.41 -38.41 -52.77
CA HIS A 335 -24.71 -38.77 -54.05
C HIS A 335 -24.18 -37.56 -54.87
N THR A 336 -22.85 -37.57 -55.06
CA THR A 336 -22.04 -37.40 -56.30
C THR A 336 -22.05 -36.16 -57.23
N THR A 337 -20.80 -35.74 -57.52
CA THR A 337 -20.13 -35.41 -58.81
C THR A 337 -20.38 -34.09 -59.54
N ALA A 338 -19.30 -33.28 -59.54
CA ALA A 338 -18.53 -32.76 -60.68
C ALA A 338 -19.21 -31.96 -61.80
N GLY A 339 -18.59 -30.81 -62.13
CA GLY A 339 -18.43 -30.39 -63.53
C GLY A 339 -18.66 -28.92 -63.87
N ASN A 340 -17.55 -28.16 -63.90
CA ASN A 340 -17.13 -27.23 -64.95
C ASN A 340 -17.86 -25.91 -65.29
N THR A 341 -16.98 -24.89 -65.41
CA THR A 341 -16.97 -23.68 -66.27
C THR A 341 -17.40 -22.32 -65.68
N SER A 342 -16.40 -21.45 -65.54
CA SER A 342 -16.47 -19.97 -65.61
C SER A 342 -16.44 -19.54 -67.11
N PRO A 343 -16.43 -18.24 -67.53
CA PRO A 343 -16.48 -16.96 -66.80
C PRO A 343 -17.38 -15.88 -67.46
N ALA A 344 -17.63 -14.73 -66.81
CA ALA A 344 -17.79 -13.42 -67.48
C ALA A 344 -17.92 -12.25 -66.47
N THR A 345 -16.96 -11.34 -66.53
CA THR A 345 -16.90 -10.01 -65.92
C THR A 345 -17.91 -9.02 -66.54
N PRO A 346 -18.30 -7.98 -65.78
CA PRO A 346 -18.55 -6.64 -66.33
C PRO A 346 -17.62 -5.57 -65.67
N PRO A 347 -17.54 -4.34 -66.23
CA PRO A 347 -16.35 -3.48 -66.23
C PRO A 347 -16.22 -2.55 -65.00
N PRO A 348 -15.06 -1.89 -64.79
CA PRO A 348 -14.85 -0.96 -63.68
C PRO A 348 -15.45 0.40 -64.01
N ALA A 349 -16.76 0.58 -63.75
CA ALA A 349 -17.43 1.85 -63.89
C ALA A 349 -17.46 2.60 -62.55
N ARG A 350 -16.92 3.81 -62.59
CA ARG A 350 -16.79 4.80 -61.51
C ARG A 350 -18.14 5.10 -60.84
N PHE A 351 -18.38 4.53 -59.67
CA PHE A 351 -19.32 5.07 -58.69
C PHE A 351 -18.58 5.31 -57.38
N ALA A 352 -17.97 6.49 -57.27
CA ALA A 352 -17.61 7.05 -55.97
C ALA A 352 -18.89 7.56 -55.28
N LEU A 353 -19.84 6.66 -55.01
CA LEU A 353 -20.88 6.92 -54.03
C LEU A 353 -20.24 6.62 -52.66
N LYS A 354 -20.01 7.66 -51.86
CA LYS A 354 -19.75 7.51 -50.43
C LYS A 354 -20.99 6.87 -49.79
N LEU A 355 -21.08 5.54 -49.87
CA LEU A 355 -21.95 4.79 -48.99
C LEU A 355 -21.38 4.99 -47.57
N PRO A 356 -22.21 5.39 -46.59
CA PRO A 356 -21.77 5.36 -45.19
C PRO A 356 -21.29 3.94 -44.89
N PRO A 357 -20.22 3.75 -44.10
CA PRO A 357 -19.71 2.43 -43.79
C PRO A 357 -20.83 1.62 -43.14
N SER A 358 -21.49 0.78 -43.95
CA SER A 358 -22.53 -0.16 -43.54
C SER A 358 -21.84 -1.31 -42.83
N ARG A 359 -21.22 -1.02 -41.68
CA ARG A 359 -20.85 -2.07 -40.74
C ARG A 359 -22.17 -2.59 -40.17
N PRO A 360 -22.46 -3.90 -40.27
CA PRO A 360 -23.58 -4.48 -39.56
C PRO A 360 -23.49 -4.07 -38.09
N SER A 361 -24.63 -3.69 -37.50
CA SER A 361 -24.72 -3.34 -36.08
C SER A 361 -24.05 -4.43 -35.27
N SER A 362 -23.01 -4.07 -34.51
CA SER A 362 -22.30 -5.00 -33.64
C SER A 362 -23.31 -5.77 -32.79
N PRO A 363 -23.16 -7.09 -32.64
CA PRO A 363 -24.12 -7.87 -31.86
C PRO A 363 -24.25 -7.27 -30.45
N PRO A 364 -25.47 -7.18 -29.89
CA PRO A 364 -25.69 -6.57 -28.58
C PRO A 364 -24.85 -7.32 -27.53
N GLY A 365 -24.12 -6.56 -26.72
CA GLY A 365 -23.32 -7.10 -25.61
C GLY A 365 -24.21 -7.76 -24.56
N ILE A 366 -23.66 -8.74 -23.85
CA ILE A 366 -24.34 -9.35 -22.70
C ILE A 366 -23.88 -8.60 -21.46
N SER A 367 -24.83 -8.17 -20.64
CA SER A 367 -24.55 -7.61 -19.32
C SER A 367 -24.28 -8.77 -18.36
N VAL A 368 -23.07 -8.84 -17.81
CA VAL A 368 -22.66 -9.86 -16.83
C VAL A 368 -22.28 -9.15 -15.54
N THR A 369 -22.77 -9.67 -14.41
CA THR A 369 -22.36 -9.20 -13.08
C THR A 369 -21.19 -10.05 -12.60
N PRO A 370 -20.05 -9.45 -12.21
CA PRO A 370 -18.92 -10.17 -11.63
C PRO A 370 -19.31 -10.93 -10.37
N SER A 371 -18.79 -12.16 -10.20
CA SER A 371 -18.96 -12.93 -8.96
C SER A 371 -18.07 -12.37 -7.85
N ALA A 372 -18.63 -12.24 -6.65
CA ALA A 372 -17.90 -11.80 -5.47
C ALA A 372 -16.70 -12.72 -5.17
N ALA A 373 -16.86 -14.03 -5.33
CA ALA A 373 -15.78 -15.01 -5.17
C ALA A 373 -14.62 -14.78 -6.15
N ALA A 374 -14.92 -14.50 -7.43
CA ALA A 374 -13.89 -14.23 -8.44
C ALA A 374 -13.13 -12.93 -8.15
N ASP A 375 -13.86 -11.87 -7.78
CA ASP A 375 -13.26 -10.59 -7.39
C ASP A 375 -12.41 -10.73 -6.12
N MET A 376 -12.85 -11.53 -5.15
CA MET A 376 -12.14 -11.78 -3.90
C MET A 376 -10.79 -12.48 -4.12
N ARG A 377 -10.75 -13.52 -4.96
CA ARG A 377 -9.47 -14.17 -5.33
C ARG A 377 -8.52 -13.20 -6.03
N ALA A 378 -9.03 -12.46 -7.02
CA ALA A 378 -8.23 -11.49 -7.74
C ALA A 378 -7.69 -10.41 -6.79
N LEU A 379 -8.47 -10.01 -5.79
CA LEU A 379 -8.03 -9.07 -4.76
C LEU A 379 -6.94 -9.66 -3.86
N HIS A 380 -7.08 -10.91 -3.43
CA HIS A 380 -6.05 -11.62 -2.67
C HIS A 380 -4.72 -11.66 -3.43
N ASP A 381 -4.75 -12.06 -4.71
CA ASP A 381 -3.54 -12.13 -5.54
C ASP A 381 -2.86 -10.76 -5.65
N LEU A 382 -3.63 -9.67 -5.69
CA LEU A 382 -3.11 -8.31 -5.70
C LEU A 382 -2.51 -7.91 -4.35
N MET A 383 -3.16 -8.25 -3.23
CA MET A 383 -2.65 -7.92 -1.90
C MET A 383 -1.35 -8.66 -1.58
N VAL A 384 -1.17 -9.88 -2.10
CA VAL A 384 0.08 -10.65 -1.96
C VAL A 384 1.27 -9.97 -2.64
N LEU A 385 1.05 -9.10 -3.63
CA LEU A 385 2.13 -8.33 -4.29
C LEU A 385 2.75 -7.26 -3.39
N LEU A 386 2.02 -6.81 -2.36
CA LEU A 386 2.48 -5.75 -1.48
C LEU A 386 3.62 -6.25 -0.57
N PRO A 387 4.62 -5.41 -0.28
CA PRO A 387 5.69 -5.79 0.63
C PRO A 387 5.11 -6.06 2.02
N ARG A 388 5.68 -7.05 2.69
CA ARG A 388 5.31 -7.42 4.06
C ARG A 388 6.47 -7.09 5.00
N PRO A 389 6.20 -6.92 6.30
CA PRO A 389 7.28 -6.80 7.28
C PRO A 389 8.25 -7.99 7.19
N PRO A 390 9.57 -7.77 7.40
CA PRO A 390 10.57 -8.83 7.32
C PRO A 390 10.36 -9.87 8.43
N ALA A 391 10.48 -11.14 8.08
CA ALA A 391 10.29 -12.26 9.03
C ALA A 391 11.54 -12.53 9.89
N GLU A 392 12.71 -12.08 9.45
CA GLU A 392 13.99 -12.36 10.11
C GLU A 392 14.23 -11.52 11.37
N CYS A 393 13.45 -10.45 11.58
CA CYS A 393 13.63 -9.54 12.70
C CYS A 393 12.56 -9.76 13.77
N ASP A 394 12.99 -10.05 15.00
CA ASP A 394 12.08 -10.25 16.14
C ASP A 394 11.20 -9.03 16.42
N ALA A 395 11.73 -7.81 16.19
CA ALA A 395 10.99 -6.57 16.38
C ALA A 395 9.78 -6.42 15.44
N THR A 396 9.80 -7.08 14.28
CA THR A 396 8.71 -7.04 13.28
C THR A 396 7.89 -8.32 13.25
N ARG A 397 8.21 -9.32 14.06
CA ARG A 397 7.54 -10.63 14.05
C ARG A 397 6.04 -10.52 14.31
N VAL A 398 5.63 -9.80 15.37
CA VAL A 398 4.21 -9.60 15.70
C VAL A 398 3.47 -8.84 14.60
N ALA A 399 4.10 -7.79 14.05
CA ALA A 399 3.52 -7.02 12.95
C ALA A 399 3.37 -7.87 11.68
N ARG A 400 4.28 -8.82 11.46
CA ARG A 400 4.22 -9.77 10.35
C ARG A 400 3.11 -10.80 10.54
N GLU A 401 3.04 -11.41 11.71
CA GLU A 401 2.01 -12.40 12.08
C GLU A 401 0.61 -11.80 11.87
N ALA A 402 0.36 -10.59 12.37
CA ALA A 402 -0.93 -9.90 12.20
C ALA A 402 -1.28 -9.60 10.73
N VAL A 403 -0.29 -9.35 9.87
CA VAL A 403 -0.51 -9.16 8.43
C VAL A 403 -0.81 -10.49 7.74
N ASP A 404 -0.09 -11.56 8.10
CA ASP A 404 -0.30 -12.89 7.54
C ASP A 404 -1.66 -13.48 7.97
N GLU A 405 -2.09 -13.24 9.20
CA GLU A 405 -3.43 -13.58 9.71
C GLU A 405 -4.52 -12.85 8.91
N ALA A 406 -4.39 -11.52 8.74
CA ALA A 406 -5.35 -10.76 7.93
C ALA A 406 -5.42 -11.26 6.47
N LEU A 407 -4.29 -11.67 5.87
CA LEU A 407 -4.27 -12.29 4.53
C LEU A 407 -4.90 -13.68 4.53
N SER A 408 -4.77 -14.44 5.61
CA SER A 408 -5.46 -15.72 5.79
C SER A 408 -6.98 -15.53 5.75
N ASP A 409 -7.50 -14.52 6.45
CA ASP A 409 -8.93 -14.17 6.45
C ASP A 409 -9.45 -13.82 5.06
N LEU A 410 -8.63 -13.13 4.26
CA LEU A 410 -8.92 -12.80 2.87
C LEU A 410 -9.12 -14.08 2.02
N THR A 411 -8.30 -15.10 2.28
CA THR A 411 -8.37 -16.42 1.63
C THR A 411 -9.56 -17.24 2.13
N ALA A 412 -9.83 -17.21 3.44
CA ALA A 412 -10.98 -17.88 4.05
C ALA A 412 -12.30 -17.32 3.50
N LEU A 413 -12.43 -15.99 3.36
CA LEU A 413 -13.61 -15.37 2.78
C LEU A 413 -13.77 -15.74 1.29
N ALA A 414 -12.69 -15.79 0.50
CA ALA A 414 -12.76 -16.26 -0.88
C ALA A 414 -13.31 -17.70 -0.94
N THR A 415 -12.77 -18.59 -0.12
CA THR A 415 -13.21 -19.99 -0.01
C THR A 415 -14.68 -20.09 0.41
N LEU A 416 -15.13 -19.28 1.35
CA LEU A 416 -16.54 -19.22 1.78
C LEU A 416 -17.46 -18.81 0.62
N LEU A 417 -17.11 -17.75 -0.11
CA LEU A 417 -17.91 -17.25 -1.24
C LEU A 417 -17.99 -18.27 -2.37
N GLU A 418 -16.89 -18.95 -2.67
CA GLU A 418 -16.85 -20.00 -3.71
C GLU A 418 -17.77 -21.17 -3.41
N ASN A 419 -17.75 -21.64 -2.16
CA ASN A 419 -18.59 -22.74 -1.72
C ASN A 419 -20.06 -22.33 -1.68
N ILE A 420 -20.37 -21.14 -1.21
CA ILE A 420 -21.74 -20.64 -1.12
C ILE A 420 -22.36 -20.36 -2.50
N ASP A 421 -21.58 -19.81 -3.43
CA ASP A 421 -22.04 -19.51 -4.79
C ASP A 421 -22.12 -20.80 -5.66
N ASN A 422 -21.52 -21.91 -5.22
CA ASN A 422 -21.55 -23.16 -5.96
C ASN A 422 -22.89 -23.91 -5.77
N PRO A 423 -23.69 -24.09 -6.83
CA PRO A 423 -24.99 -24.78 -6.72
C PRO A 423 -24.84 -26.25 -6.30
N LEU A 424 -23.67 -26.87 -6.52
CA LEU A 424 -23.40 -28.24 -6.14
C LEU A 424 -23.03 -28.39 -4.66
N PHE A 425 -22.74 -27.30 -3.95
CA PHE A 425 -22.30 -27.35 -2.55
C PHE A 425 -23.32 -28.07 -1.64
N LYS A 426 -24.62 -27.85 -1.90
CA LYS A 426 -25.72 -28.45 -1.12
C LYS A 426 -26.21 -29.80 -1.68
N VAL A 427 -25.79 -30.18 -2.89
CA VAL A 427 -26.38 -31.34 -3.59
C VAL A 427 -25.89 -32.63 -2.94
N GLY A 428 -26.84 -33.43 -2.44
CA GLY A 428 -26.57 -34.76 -1.87
C GLY A 428 -25.94 -34.76 -0.47
N LYS A 429 -25.80 -33.61 0.18
CA LYS A 429 -25.27 -33.51 1.55
C LYS A 429 -26.40 -33.42 2.58
N SER A 430 -26.23 -34.08 3.72
CA SER A 430 -27.10 -33.86 4.88
C SER A 430 -26.89 -32.45 5.42
N ARG A 431 -27.88 -31.96 6.16
CA ARG A 431 -27.81 -30.62 6.74
C ARG A 431 -26.67 -30.48 7.75
N GLU A 432 -26.41 -31.55 8.51
CA GLU A 432 -25.33 -31.63 9.50
C GLU A 432 -23.97 -31.61 8.81
N ALA A 433 -23.78 -32.34 7.70
CA ALA A 433 -22.55 -32.30 6.92
C ALA A 433 -22.27 -30.90 6.33
N ILE A 434 -23.32 -30.20 5.88
CA ILE A 434 -23.19 -28.81 5.40
C ILE A 434 -22.79 -27.87 6.55
N LEU A 435 -23.31 -28.09 7.76
CA LEU A 435 -22.97 -27.28 8.93
C LEU A 435 -21.50 -27.47 9.31
N GLU A 436 -21.03 -28.72 9.41
CA GLU A 436 -19.62 -29.04 9.71
C GLU A 436 -18.66 -28.42 8.69
N GLU A 437 -19.00 -28.48 7.40
CA GLU A 437 -18.19 -27.88 6.34
C GLU A 437 -18.17 -26.35 6.42
N ILE A 438 -19.30 -25.72 6.76
CA ILE A 438 -19.34 -24.27 6.99
C ILE A 438 -18.52 -23.88 8.23
N GLU A 439 -18.62 -24.64 9.32
CA GLU A 439 -17.80 -24.41 10.52
C GLU A 439 -16.32 -24.51 10.20
N GLN A 440 -15.92 -25.53 9.43
CA GLN A 440 -14.55 -25.69 8.98
C GLN A 440 -14.07 -24.54 8.09
N ILE A 441 -14.85 -24.17 7.07
CA ILE A 441 -14.47 -23.09 6.13
C ILE A 441 -14.42 -21.74 6.84
N THR A 442 -15.31 -21.51 7.81
CA THR A 442 -15.35 -20.25 8.53
C THR A 442 -14.40 -20.20 9.70
N ALA A 443 -13.76 -21.31 10.11
CA ALA A 443 -13.04 -21.45 11.40
C ALA A 443 -12.21 -20.21 11.76
N ASP A 444 -11.37 -19.80 10.83
CA ASP A 444 -10.42 -18.69 10.99
C ASP A 444 -11.04 -17.31 10.68
N LEU A 445 -12.23 -17.25 10.07
CA LEU A 445 -12.84 -15.99 9.63
C LEU A 445 -13.59 -15.28 10.77
N PRO A 446 -13.44 -13.95 10.94
CA PRO A 446 -14.21 -13.21 11.93
C PRO A 446 -15.72 -13.36 11.74
N THR A 447 -16.46 -13.64 12.83
CA THR A 447 -17.90 -13.91 12.80
C THR A 447 -18.70 -12.83 12.08
N LEU A 448 -18.37 -11.54 12.28
CA LEU A 448 -19.08 -10.42 11.65
C LEU A 448 -18.78 -10.27 10.14
N ILE A 449 -17.76 -10.95 9.62
CA ILE A 449 -17.47 -11.03 8.18
C ILE A 449 -18.19 -12.23 7.56
N ALA A 450 -18.19 -13.39 8.23
CA ALA A 450 -18.88 -14.59 7.75
C ALA A 450 -20.43 -14.43 7.76
N LEU A 451 -20.98 -13.86 8.84
CA LEU A 451 -22.40 -13.75 9.10
C LEU A 451 -23.21 -13.09 7.96
N PRO A 452 -22.86 -11.91 7.43
CA PRO A 452 -23.65 -11.29 6.35
C PRO A 452 -23.67 -12.13 5.07
N VAL A 453 -22.60 -12.88 4.78
CA VAL A 453 -22.55 -13.80 3.63
C VAL A 453 -23.50 -14.97 3.84
N LEU A 454 -23.46 -15.58 5.03
CA LEU A 454 -24.34 -16.69 5.40
C LEU A 454 -25.81 -16.27 5.41
N LEU A 455 -26.16 -15.15 6.05
CA LEU A 455 -27.55 -14.67 6.09
C LEU A 455 -28.11 -14.48 4.67
N ARG A 456 -27.38 -13.86 3.74
CA ARG A 456 -27.85 -13.64 2.37
C ARG A 456 -28.03 -14.94 1.58
N SER A 457 -27.08 -15.85 1.69
CA SER A 457 -27.10 -17.11 0.93
C SER A 457 -28.24 -18.04 1.33
N TYR A 458 -28.62 -18.05 2.61
CA TYR A 458 -29.69 -18.89 3.12
C TYR A 458 -31.07 -18.20 3.04
N SER A 459 -31.14 -16.87 3.09
CA SER A 459 -32.37 -16.09 2.85
C SER A 459 -33.00 -16.39 1.49
N THR A 460 -32.20 -16.67 0.46
CA THR A 460 -32.72 -16.91 -0.89
C THR A 460 -33.55 -18.20 -0.98
N THR A 461 -33.32 -19.13 -0.07
CA THR A 461 -34.04 -20.42 0.02
C THR A 461 -35.31 -20.32 0.88
N GLU A 462 -35.37 -19.36 1.80
CA GLU A 462 -36.48 -19.19 2.73
C GLU A 462 -37.45 -18.11 2.24
N SER A 463 -38.74 -18.23 2.58
CA SER A 463 -39.82 -17.42 1.98
C SER A 463 -39.81 -15.93 2.37
N LEU A 464 -39.00 -15.54 3.35
CA LEU A 464 -38.95 -14.17 3.88
C LEU A 464 -37.52 -13.59 3.78
N PRO A 465 -37.38 -12.35 3.28
CA PRO A 465 -36.08 -11.69 3.23
C PRO A 465 -35.61 -11.37 4.65
N ILE A 466 -34.43 -11.88 5.02
CA ILE A 466 -33.79 -11.53 6.29
C ILE A 466 -33.28 -10.09 6.19
N PRO A 467 -33.62 -9.20 7.16
CA PRO A 467 -33.13 -7.83 7.18
C PRO A 467 -31.61 -7.77 7.41
N SER A 468 -31.01 -6.61 7.14
CA SER A 468 -29.59 -6.38 7.41
C SER A 468 -29.25 -6.54 8.90
N ILE A 469 -28.00 -6.87 9.23
CA ILE A 469 -27.55 -7.01 10.63
C ILE A 469 -27.82 -5.72 11.42
N SER A 470 -27.54 -4.55 10.84
CA SER A 470 -27.83 -3.24 11.45
C SER A 470 -29.32 -3.06 11.74
N SER A 471 -30.20 -3.51 10.85
CA SER A 471 -31.64 -3.47 11.06
C SER A 471 -32.10 -4.41 12.17
N ILE A 472 -31.49 -5.60 12.30
CA ILE A 472 -31.82 -6.57 13.36
C ILE A 472 -31.51 -5.98 14.74
N ILE A 473 -30.37 -5.32 14.88
CA ILE A 473 -29.91 -4.72 16.15
C ILE A 473 -30.43 -3.29 16.36
N ASN A 474 -31.31 -2.79 15.48
CA ASN A 474 -31.92 -1.46 15.54
C ASN A 474 -30.91 -0.29 15.59
N ILE A 475 -29.79 -0.38 14.86
CA ILE A 475 -28.86 0.73 14.68
C ILE A 475 -28.73 1.11 13.21
N SER A 476 -28.26 2.33 12.93
CA SER A 476 -28.00 2.74 11.55
C SER A 476 -26.83 1.95 10.95
N GLU A 477 -26.85 1.73 9.65
CA GLU A 477 -25.76 1.01 8.96
C GLU A 477 -24.41 1.74 9.09
N ASP A 478 -24.42 3.07 9.05
CA ASP A 478 -23.22 3.89 9.29
C ASP A 478 -22.67 3.73 10.71
N GLU A 479 -23.55 3.68 11.70
CA GLU A 479 -23.17 3.46 13.08
C GLU A 479 -22.60 2.05 13.29
N TYR A 480 -23.27 1.03 12.77
CA TYR A 480 -22.78 -0.36 12.77
C TYR A 480 -21.36 -0.48 12.19
N ARG A 481 -21.12 0.16 11.04
CA ARG A 481 -19.80 0.16 10.41
C ARG A 481 -18.74 0.86 11.26
N LYS A 482 -19.08 1.99 11.88
CA LYS A 482 -18.14 2.77 12.71
C LYS A 482 -17.86 2.11 14.06
N SER A 483 -18.87 1.55 14.72
CA SER A 483 -18.75 0.99 16.06
C SER A 483 -18.24 -0.45 16.04
N CYS A 484 -18.77 -1.28 15.15
CA CYS A 484 -18.52 -2.72 15.13
C CYS A 484 -17.53 -3.14 14.04
N LEU A 485 -17.52 -2.48 12.88
CA LEU A 485 -16.68 -2.86 11.73
C LEU A 485 -15.53 -1.88 11.47
N SER A 486 -15.02 -1.18 12.48
CA SER A 486 -13.89 -0.24 12.32
C SER A 486 -12.53 -0.94 12.20
N GLY A 487 -12.41 -2.20 12.61
CA GLY A 487 -11.21 -3.02 12.49
C GLY A 487 -11.40 -4.41 13.13
N PHE A 488 -10.44 -5.31 12.93
CA PHE A 488 -10.47 -6.69 13.45
C PHE A 488 -10.83 -6.76 14.94
N GLY A 489 -10.05 -6.10 15.80
CA GLY A 489 -10.29 -6.17 17.25
C GLY A 489 -11.63 -5.58 17.72
N ARG A 490 -12.20 -4.60 16.99
CA ARG A 490 -13.55 -4.10 17.29
C ARG A 490 -14.63 -5.08 16.84
N ALA A 491 -14.45 -5.72 15.69
CA ALA A 491 -15.39 -6.72 15.19
C ALA A 491 -15.43 -7.95 16.10
N GLU A 492 -14.28 -8.39 16.61
CA GLU A 492 -14.17 -9.47 17.57
C GLU A 492 -14.89 -9.13 18.88
N GLN A 493 -14.64 -7.95 19.46
CA GLN A 493 -15.32 -7.48 20.68
C GLN A 493 -16.84 -7.38 20.51
N CYS A 494 -17.32 -6.95 19.35
CA CYS A 494 -18.76 -6.85 19.09
C CYS A 494 -19.39 -8.19 18.66
N SER A 495 -18.60 -9.23 18.37
CA SER A 495 -19.08 -10.49 17.78
C SER A 495 -20.12 -11.20 18.66
N SER A 496 -19.85 -11.34 19.97
CA SER A 496 -20.77 -12.03 20.89
C SER A 496 -22.08 -11.27 21.05
N ILE A 497 -22.05 -9.94 21.24
CA ILE A 497 -23.26 -9.12 21.45
C ILE A 497 -24.16 -9.13 20.20
N ILE A 498 -23.57 -8.92 19.02
CA ILE A 498 -24.31 -8.94 17.76
C ILE A 498 -24.78 -10.37 17.45
N GLY A 499 -23.94 -11.37 17.71
CA GLY A 499 -24.25 -12.78 17.51
C GLY A 499 -25.48 -13.21 18.30
N HIS A 500 -25.55 -12.89 19.59
CA HIS A 500 -26.72 -13.12 20.43
C HIS A 500 -27.97 -12.42 19.87
N SER A 501 -27.86 -11.13 19.52
CA SER A 501 -28.99 -10.36 19.01
C SER A 501 -29.55 -10.93 17.70
N VAL A 502 -28.67 -11.34 16.79
CA VAL A 502 -29.06 -11.98 15.53
C VAL A 502 -29.62 -13.37 15.76
N LEU A 503 -29.04 -14.15 16.69
CA LEU A 503 -29.52 -15.47 17.04
C LEU A 503 -30.94 -15.43 17.62
N ASP A 504 -31.21 -14.46 18.51
CA ASP A 504 -32.54 -14.25 19.08
C ASP A 504 -33.57 -13.85 18.02
N PHE A 505 -33.18 -12.97 17.08
CA PHE A 505 -34.02 -12.65 15.94
C PHE A 505 -34.35 -13.88 15.07
N LEU A 506 -33.35 -14.71 14.75
CA LEU A 506 -33.54 -15.93 13.96
C LEU A 506 -34.43 -16.95 14.68
N ARG A 507 -34.30 -17.07 16.01
CA ARG A 507 -35.17 -17.93 16.84
C ARG A 507 -36.63 -17.51 16.75
N VAL A 508 -36.91 -16.21 16.73
CA VAL A 508 -38.28 -15.67 16.62
C VAL A 508 -38.88 -15.88 15.23
N GLN A 509 -38.10 -15.73 14.15
CA GLN A 509 -38.61 -15.83 12.78
C GLN A 509 -38.81 -17.25 12.25
N GLY A 510 -37.98 -18.22 12.65
CA GLY A 510 -37.99 -19.56 12.05
C GLY A 510 -37.53 -20.70 12.96
N GLY A 511 -37.34 -20.43 14.26
CA GLY A 511 -36.79 -21.39 15.23
C GLY A 511 -35.31 -21.74 15.02
N LEU A 512 -34.73 -22.55 15.92
CA LEU A 512 -33.34 -23.09 15.85
C LEU A 512 -33.10 -24.02 14.64
N GLN A 513 -34.08 -24.13 13.75
CA GLN A 513 -34.03 -24.91 12.53
C GLN A 513 -33.49 -24.12 11.33
N SER A 514 -32.88 -22.95 11.48
CA SER A 514 -32.04 -22.40 10.40
C SER A 514 -30.58 -22.87 10.56
N LEU A 515 -29.90 -23.16 9.45
CA LEU A 515 -28.50 -23.63 9.49
C LEU A 515 -27.60 -22.53 10.10
N VAL A 516 -27.88 -21.28 9.72
CA VAL A 516 -27.19 -20.10 10.23
C VAL A 516 -27.38 -19.91 11.74
N ALA A 517 -28.57 -20.18 12.30
CA ALA A 517 -28.77 -20.10 13.74
C ALA A 517 -27.94 -21.13 14.51
N ARG A 518 -27.81 -22.36 14.00
CA ARG A 518 -26.96 -23.39 14.64
C ARG A 518 -25.48 -23.00 14.58
N TRP A 519 -25.00 -22.60 13.39
CA TRP A 519 -23.63 -22.12 13.22
C TRP A 519 -23.32 -20.94 14.16
N LEU A 520 -24.25 -19.98 14.24
CA LEU A 520 -24.07 -18.80 15.09
C LEU A 520 -24.10 -19.14 16.58
N ALA A 521 -24.96 -20.06 17.00
CA ALA A 521 -24.97 -20.56 18.38
C ALA A 521 -23.62 -21.18 18.76
N ASN A 522 -23.11 -22.09 17.92
CA ASN A 522 -21.81 -22.73 18.15
C ASN A 522 -20.66 -21.71 18.23
N ARG A 523 -20.72 -20.63 17.44
CA ARG A 523 -19.73 -19.55 17.47
C ARG A 523 -19.80 -18.69 18.72
N VAL A 524 -21.01 -18.35 19.15
CA VAL A 524 -21.24 -17.49 20.31
C VAL A 524 -20.88 -18.24 21.59
N ASP A 525 -21.29 -19.50 21.70
CA ASP A 525 -21.00 -20.35 22.87
C ASP A 525 -19.49 -20.62 23.01
N ALA A 526 -18.74 -20.70 21.90
CA ALA A 526 -17.29 -20.89 21.92
C ALA A 526 -16.49 -19.68 22.42
N VAL A 527 -17.08 -18.47 22.43
CA VAL A 527 -16.42 -17.23 22.89
C VAL A 527 -16.60 -17.01 24.40
N ASP A 528 -17.65 -17.60 24.98
CA ASP A 528 -17.98 -17.48 26.41
C ASP A 528 -17.22 -18.50 27.29
N HIS A 529 -16.42 -19.38 26.67
CA HIS A 529 -15.56 -20.39 27.30
C HIS A 529 -14.09 -20.11 27.04
#